data_AF-A0A523T5L7-F1
#
_entry.id   AF-A0A523T5L7-F1
#
_cell.length_a   1.000
_cell.length_b   1.000
_cell.length_c   1.000
_cell.angle_alpha   90.00
_cell.angle_beta   90.00
_cell.angle_gamma   90.00
#
_symmetry.space_group_name_H-M   'P 1'
#
loop_
_entity.id
_entity.type
_entity.pdbx_description
1 polymer ?
#
loop_
_entity_poly.entity_id
_entity_poly.type
_entity_poly.pdbx_seq_one_letter_code
_entity_poly.pdbx_strand_id
1 'polypeptide(L)'
;MCASCREKLRADTTEIPADELLTAIRECCCRAPGFITHRLPVLESVFRLFLANNNQPLELEELGKQLGEWRGDDAYRTSTEVLARLLNSDRYYGLRPVKE
;
A
#
# COMPACT_ATOMS: atom_id res chain seq x y z
N MET A 1 -3.00 4.00 -10.33
CA MET A 1 -4.36 4.59 -10.40
C MET A 1 -5.17 3.91 -11.51
N CYS A 2 -6.40 3.48 -11.22
CA CYS A 2 -7.27 2.77 -12.17
C CYS A 2 -7.80 3.69 -13.28
N ALA A 3 -8.37 3.11 -14.34
CA ALA A 3 -8.90 3.87 -15.48
C ALA A 3 -10.02 4.86 -15.06
N SER A 4 -11.00 4.39 -14.27
CA SER A 4 -12.12 5.23 -13.84
C SER A 4 -11.68 6.43 -12.99
N CYS A 5 -10.80 6.24 -12.00
CA CYS A 5 -10.27 7.36 -11.21
C CYS A 5 -9.44 8.32 -12.08
N ARG A 6 -8.69 7.80 -13.06
CA ARG A 6 -7.92 8.64 -13.98
C ARG A 6 -8.81 9.51 -14.85
N GLU A 7 -9.96 9.02 -15.28
CA GLU A 7 -10.93 9.81 -16.03
C GLU A 7 -11.59 10.87 -15.14
N LYS A 8 -11.96 10.52 -13.91
CA LYS A 8 -12.58 11.47 -12.96
C LYS A 8 -11.65 12.61 -12.56
N LEU A 9 -10.36 12.30 -12.37
CA LEU A 9 -9.35 13.27 -11.92
C LEU A 9 -8.72 14.06 -13.09
N ARG A 10 -9.16 13.85 -14.33
CA ARG A 10 -8.70 14.59 -15.52
C ARG A 10 -9.38 15.96 -15.70
N ALA A 11 -10.14 16.44 -14.71
CA ALA A 11 -10.85 17.71 -14.78
C ALA A 11 -9.86 18.88 -14.92
N ASP A 12 -9.70 19.40 -16.14
CA ASP A 12 -9.18 20.72 -16.61
C ASP A 12 -8.12 21.47 -15.78
N THR A 13 -7.35 20.78 -14.93
CA THR A 13 -6.37 21.37 -14.02
C THR A 13 -5.01 20.74 -14.28
N THR A 14 -3.96 21.58 -14.22
CA THR A 14 -2.58 21.16 -14.46
C THR A 14 -2.04 20.27 -13.34
N GLU A 15 -2.65 20.33 -12.14
CA GLU A 15 -2.23 19.61 -10.94
C GLU A 15 -3.46 19.06 -10.19
N ILE A 16 -3.41 17.78 -9.82
CA ILE A 16 -4.44 17.13 -9.00
C ILE A 16 -3.99 17.21 -7.54
N PRO A 17 -4.82 17.72 -6.60
CA PRO A 17 -4.49 17.76 -5.18
C PRO A 17 -4.16 16.37 -4.62
N ALA A 18 -3.18 16.32 -3.71
CA ALA A 18 -2.71 15.06 -3.14
C ALA A 18 -3.81 14.34 -2.33
N ASP A 19 -4.67 15.09 -1.65
CA ASP A 19 -5.79 14.52 -0.88
C ASP A 19 -6.84 13.87 -1.79
N GLU A 20 -7.12 14.43 -2.96
CA GLU A 20 -8.01 13.83 -3.95
C GLU A 20 -7.44 12.52 -4.50
N LEU A 21 -6.14 12.49 -4.78
CA LEU A 21 -5.43 11.26 -5.19
C LEU A 21 -5.50 10.17 -4.12
N LEU A 22 -5.21 10.52 -2.86
CA LEU A 22 -5.25 9.59 -1.75
C LEU A 22 -6.67 9.06 -1.51
N THR A 23 -7.68 9.94 -1.60
CA THR A 23 -9.09 9.58 -1.49
C THR A 23 -9.50 8.60 -2.60
N ALA A 24 -9.15 8.90 -3.84
CA ALA A 24 -9.41 8.01 -4.98
C ALA A 24 -8.73 6.64 -4.83
N ILE A 25 -7.54 6.60 -4.24
CA ILE A 25 -6.84 5.32 -3.96
C ILE A 25 -7.58 4.53 -2.89
N ARG A 26 -7.87 5.15 -1.74
CA ARG A 26 -8.52 4.54 -0.58
C ARG A 26 -9.93 4.03 -0.89
N GLU A 27 -10.70 4.77 -1.68
CA GLU A 27 -12.13 4.48 -1.88
C GLU A 27 -12.40 3.63 -3.12
N CYS A 28 -11.50 3.65 -4.11
CA CYS A 28 -11.70 2.96 -5.38
C CYS A 28 -10.50 2.10 -5.79
N CYS A 29 -9.30 2.68 -5.96
CA CYS A 29 -8.20 1.95 -6.57
C CYS A 29 -7.76 0.74 -5.74
N CYS A 30 -7.88 0.78 -4.42
CA CYS A 30 -7.53 -0.33 -3.53
C CYS A 30 -8.36 -1.60 -3.81
N ARG A 31 -9.56 -1.46 -4.37
CA ARG A 31 -10.47 -2.56 -4.73
C ARG A 31 -10.25 -3.07 -6.15
N ALA A 32 -9.40 -2.38 -6.93
CA ALA A 32 -9.16 -2.78 -8.30
C ALA A 32 -8.37 -4.11 -8.34
N PRO A 33 -8.72 -5.02 -9.26
CA PRO A 33 -7.93 -6.23 -9.46
C PRO A 33 -6.49 -5.83 -9.80
N GLY A 34 -5.54 -6.41 -9.09
CA GLY A 34 -4.12 -6.11 -9.27
C GLY A 34 -3.57 -4.98 -8.40
N PHE A 35 -4.36 -4.40 -7.48
CA PHE A 35 -3.87 -3.37 -6.56
C PHE A 35 -2.72 -3.90 -5.67
N ILE A 36 -2.90 -5.06 -5.05
CA ILE A 36 -1.82 -5.84 -4.44
C ILE A 36 -1.85 -7.24 -5.05
N THR A 37 -0.67 -7.79 -5.40
CA THR A 37 -0.55 -9.14 -5.96
C THR A 37 0.75 -9.79 -5.49
N HIS A 38 0.81 -11.13 -5.54
CA HIS A 38 2.04 -11.90 -5.28
C HIS A 38 3.23 -11.52 -6.18
N ARG A 39 2.99 -10.89 -7.34
CA ARG A 39 4.05 -10.49 -8.28
C ARG A 39 4.73 -9.18 -7.89
N LEU A 40 4.09 -8.37 -7.05
CA LEU A 40 4.69 -7.12 -6.58
C LEU A 40 5.84 -7.41 -5.60
N PRO A 41 6.89 -6.58 -5.57
CA PRO A 41 7.82 -6.55 -4.45
C PRO A 41 7.08 -6.44 -3.11
N VAL A 42 7.59 -7.10 -2.07
CA VAL A 42 6.95 -7.09 -0.73
C VAL A 42 6.81 -5.66 -0.22
N LEU A 43 7.88 -4.86 -0.34
CA LEU A 43 7.87 -3.47 0.13
C LEU A 43 6.89 -2.58 -0.63
N GLU A 44 6.71 -2.81 -1.93
CA GLU A 44 5.68 -2.10 -2.71
C GLU A 44 4.27 -2.48 -2.24
N SER A 45 4.07 -3.74 -1.85
CA SER A 45 2.78 -4.19 -1.31
C SER A 45 2.50 -3.56 0.05
N VAL A 46 3.52 -3.46 0.91
CA VAL A 46 3.42 -2.73 2.19
C VAL A 46 3.02 -1.28 1.95
N PHE A 47 3.70 -0.59 1.03
CA PHE A 47 3.39 0.79 0.68
C PHE A 47 1.95 0.96 0.19
N ARG A 48 1.51 0.13 -0.77
CA ARG A 48 0.14 0.18 -1.28
C ARG A 48 -0.90 -0.16 -0.21
N LEU A 49 -0.59 -1.05 0.72
CA LEU A 49 -1.45 -1.36 1.86
C LEU A 49 -1.63 -0.14 2.76
N PHE A 50 -0.56 0.59 3.08
CA PHE A 50 -0.68 1.84 3.83
C PHE A 50 -1.50 2.90 3.08
N LEU A 51 -1.38 3.02 1.76
CA LEU A 51 -2.25 3.89 0.98
C LEU A 51 -3.73 3.50 1.07
N ALA A 52 -4.03 2.20 1.06
CA ALA A 52 -5.39 1.69 1.25
C ALA A 52 -5.89 1.88 2.69
N ASN A 53 -4.99 1.79 3.67
CA ASN A 53 -5.28 1.96 5.10
C ASN A 53 -5.11 3.42 5.58
N ASN A 54 -5.26 4.40 4.70
CA ASN A 54 -5.20 5.83 5.08
C ASN A 54 -3.93 6.24 5.84
N ASN A 55 -2.79 5.63 5.51
CA ASN A 55 -1.50 5.78 6.18
C ASN A 55 -1.55 5.61 7.70
N GLN A 56 -2.53 4.86 8.23
CA GLN A 56 -2.56 4.53 9.65
C GLN A 56 -1.47 3.50 9.96
N PRO A 57 -0.70 3.68 11.05
CA PRO A 57 0.30 2.71 11.47
C PRO A 57 -0.35 1.37 11.77
N LEU A 58 0.41 0.30 11.53
CA LEU A 58 0.00 -1.07 11.80
C LEU A 58 1.10 -1.77 12.57
N GLU A 59 0.69 -2.62 13.51
CA GLU A 59 1.59 -3.57 14.13
C GLU A 59 2.12 -4.55 13.09
N LEU A 60 3.36 -5.01 13.30
CA LEU A 60 4.05 -5.82 12.31
C LEU A 60 3.35 -7.17 12.04
N GLU A 61 2.73 -7.75 13.07
CA GLU A 61 1.93 -8.98 12.97
C GLU A 61 0.70 -8.78 12.09
N GLU A 62 -0.04 -7.68 12.31
CA GLU A 62 -1.22 -7.33 11.52
C GLU A 62 -0.84 -7.00 10.07
N LEU A 63 0.30 -6.31 9.88
CA LEU A 63 0.84 -6.05 8.55
C LEU A 63 1.12 -7.36 7.79
N GLY A 64 1.76 -8.33 8.45
CA GLY A 64 2.04 -9.65 7.86
C GLY A 64 0.78 -10.41 7.47
N LYS A 65 -0.23 -10.39 8.35
CA LYS A 65 -1.52 -11.02 8.11
C LYS A 65 -2.25 -10.42 6.91
N GLN A 66 -2.43 -9.10 6.88
CA GLN A 66 -3.12 -8.43 5.77
C GLN A 66 -2.37 -8.65 4.45
N LEU A 67 -1.05 -8.58 4.44
CA LEU A 67 -0.29 -8.87 3.22
C LEU A 67 -0.46 -10.31 2.74
N GLY A 68 -0.54 -11.28 3.66
CA GLY A 68 -0.81 -12.68 3.33
C GLY A 68 -2.18 -12.86 2.65
N GLU A 69 -3.22 -12.25 3.21
CA GLU A 69 -4.59 -12.27 2.66
C GLU A 69 -4.65 -11.66 1.26
N TRP A 70 -4.01 -10.50 1.05
CA TRP A 70 -4.05 -9.79 -0.22
C TRP A 70 -3.16 -10.43 -1.30
N ARG A 71 -2.02 -11.03 -0.91
CA ARG A 71 -1.07 -11.65 -1.86
C ARG A 71 -1.41 -13.09 -2.20
N GLY A 72 -2.34 -13.72 -1.47
CA GLY A 72 -2.78 -15.10 -1.72
C GLY A 72 -1.88 -16.13 -1.05
N ASP A 73 -1.75 -16.04 0.27
CA ASP A 73 -1.09 -17.03 1.14
C ASP A 73 0.44 -17.15 0.94
N ASP A 74 1.11 -16.04 0.62
CA ASP A 74 2.58 -15.95 0.56
C ASP A 74 3.20 -15.74 1.96
N ALA A 75 2.79 -16.59 2.92
CA ALA A 75 3.03 -16.41 4.36
C ALA A 75 4.52 -16.35 4.72
N TYR A 76 5.39 -17.03 3.96
CA TYR A 76 6.83 -17.00 4.17
C TYR A 76 7.41 -15.59 3.93
N ARG A 77 7.02 -14.93 2.83
CA ARG A 77 7.55 -13.62 2.45
C ARG A 77 6.92 -12.48 3.24
N THR A 78 5.79 -12.72 3.89
CA THR A 78 5.09 -11.76 4.76
C THR A 78 5.25 -12.08 6.24
N SER A 79 6.20 -12.94 6.59
CA SER A 79 6.54 -13.21 7.99
C SER A 79 7.07 -11.95 8.69
N THR A 80 6.80 -11.83 9.98
CA THR A 80 7.20 -10.68 10.80
C THR A 80 8.70 -10.43 10.74
N GLU A 81 9.53 -11.48 10.82
CA GLU A 81 10.99 -11.36 10.73
C GLU A 81 11.48 -10.77 9.40
N VAL A 82 10.89 -11.22 8.29
CA VAL A 82 11.23 -10.70 6.95
C VAL A 82 10.78 -9.26 6.81
N LEU A 83 9.55 -8.95 7.25
CA LEU A 83 9.01 -7.58 7.20
C LEU A 83 9.83 -6.62 8.08
N ALA A 84 10.19 -7.03 9.31
CA ALA A 84 11.04 -6.23 10.19
C ALA A 84 12.38 -5.91 9.54
N ARG A 85 13.03 -6.91 8.93
CA ARG A 85 14.32 -6.72 8.25
C ARG A 85 14.19 -5.76 7.07
N LEU A 86 13.20 -5.96 6.21
CA LEU A 86 12.96 -5.10 5.04
C LEU A 86 12.64 -3.66 5.43
N LEU A 87 11.76 -3.46 6.41
CA LEU A 87 11.36 -2.13 6.87
C LEU A 87 12.47 -1.38 7.61
N ASN A 88 13.45 -2.09 8.17
CA ASN A 88 14.61 -1.46 8.80
C ASN A 88 15.72 -1.09 7.82
N SER A 89 15.89 -1.86 6.74
CA SER A 89 16.98 -1.67 5.79
C SER A 89 16.62 -0.79 4.59
N ASP A 90 15.36 -0.79 4.14
CA ASP A 90 14.94 -0.10 2.92
C ASP A 90 14.13 1.17 3.23
N ARG A 91 14.50 2.28 2.58
CA ARG A 91 13.88 3.60 2.73
C ARG A 91 13.26 4.14 1.44
N TYR A 92 13.22 3.34 0.37
CA TYR A 92 12.75 3.76 -0.95
C TYR A 92 11.32 4.33 -0.91
N TYR A 93 10.41 3.68 -0.19
CA TYR A 93 9.02 4.14 -0.01
C TYR A 93 8.81 5.07 1.19
N GLY A 94 9.89 5.50 1.87
CA GLY A 94 9.81 6.41 3.01
C GLY A 94 9.18 5.83 4.29
N LEU A 95 8.92 4.52 4.34
CA LEU A 95 8.32 3.85 5.50
C LEU A 95 9.24 3.92 6.72
N ARG A 96 8.65 4.26 7.88
CA ARG A 96 9.35 4.38 9.17
C ARG A 96 8.43 3.93 10.31
N PRO A 97 8.99 3.33 11.37
CA PRO A 97 8.23 3.09 12.60
C PRO A 97 7.80 4.43 13.20
N VAL A 98 6.56 4.48 13.68
CA VAL A 98 6.07 5.59 14.50
C VAL A 98 6.61 5.39 15.90
N LYS A 99 7.14 6.45 16.53
CA LYS A 99 7.54 6.39 17.93
C LYS A 99 6.27 6.52 18.77
N GLU A 100 6.07 5.63 19.73
CA GLU A 100 5.11 5.81 20.83
C GLU A 100 5.42 7.06 21.65
#